data_AF-A0A453R7L9-F1
#
_entry.id   AF-A0A453R7L9-F1
#
_cell.length_a   1.000
_cell.length_b   1.000
_cell.length_c   1.000
_cell.angle_alpha   90.00
_cell.angle_beta   90.00
_cell.angle_gamma   90.00
#
_symmetry.space_group_name_H-M   'P 1'
#
loop_
_entity.id
_entity.type
_entity.pdbx_description
1 polymer ?
#
loop_
_entity_poly.entity_id
_entity_poly.type
_entity_poly.pdbx_seq_one_letter_code
_entity_poly.pdbx_strand_id
1 'polypeptide(L)'
;EHRDKTSTHVHDGSGVEKGPGQFAHSQTSSGDTKDTVGSLDIEEASSGEPTTYAPPDLNRNITEIFGKLINIYRAMGDDRRSFSYYKAIPVIEKLPFKIESGDQVKNLPAIGKSLRDHINEIVTTGKLSKLEHFENDEKVT
;
A
#
# COMPACT_ATOMS: atom_id res chain seq x y z
N GLU A 1 1.69 42.05 -54.46
CA GLU A 1 1.47 42.91 -53.28
C GLU A 1 0.36 42.27 -52.45
N HIS A 2 0.66 41.92 -51.20
CA HIS A 2 -0.19 41.87 -50.00
C HIS A 2 0.65 41.15 -48.94
N ARG A 3 0.98 41.90 -47.89
CA ARG A 3 1.96 41.58 -46.85
C ARG A 3 1.20 41.01 -45.65
N ASP A 4 1.49 39.78 -45.25
CA ASP A 4 1.18 39.30 -43.89
C ASP A 4 2.45 39.32 -43.06
N LYS A 5 2.49 40.28 -42.14
CA LYS A 5 3.49 40.40 -41.07
C LYS A 5 2.87 39.78 -39.82
N THR A 6 3.37 38.63 -39.38
CA THR A 6 3.12 38.15 -38.01
C THR A 6 4.39 38.28 -37.19
N SER A 7 4.23 39.05 -36.12
CA SER A 7 5.25 39.54 -35.21
C SER A 7 5.74 38.42 -34.30
N THR A 8 7.07 38.31 -34.23
CA THR A 8 7.82 37.77 -33.10
C THR A 8 7.39 38.43 -31.79
N HIS A 9 7.20 37.64 -30.72
CA HIS A 9 7.41 38.11 -29.36
C HIS A 9 8.03 37.00 -28.51
N VAL A 10 9.29 37.24 -28.18
CA VAL A 10 10.13 36.53 -27.22
C VAL A 10 9.73 36.96 -25.81
N HIS A 11 9.57 36.01 -24.90
CA HIS A 11 9.63 36.25 -23.46
C HIS A 11 10.54 35.17 -22.85
N ASP A 12 11.82 35.48 -22.82
CA ASP A 12 12.81 34.91 -21.91
C ASP A 12 13.12 36.00 -20.88
N GLY A 13 13.03 35.67 -19.58
CA GLY A 13 13.22 36.65 -18.54
C GLY A 13 12.95 36.16 -17.11
N SER A 14 14.06 35.86 -16.43
CA SER A 14 14.34 36.21 -15.03
C SER A 14 13.82 35.32 -13.89
N GLY A 15 14.74 34.51 -13.37
CA GLY A 15 15.35 34.78 -12.05
C GLY A 15 14.54 34.41 -10.81
N VAL A 16 14.82 33.23 -10.24
CA VAL A 16 14.57 32.96 -8.82
C VAL A 16 15.86 32.42 -8.21
N GLU A 17 16.62 33.32 -7.60
CA GLU A 17 17.75 32.98 -6.73
C GLU A 17 17.22 32.37 -5.42
N LYS A 18 17.55 31.11 -5.15
CA LYS A 18 17.32 30.48 -3.85
C LYS A 18 18.61 30.52 -3.04
N GLY A 19 18.63 31.37 -2.00
CA GLY A 19 19.70 31.39 -1.00
C GLY A 19 19.71 30.10 -0.14
N PRO A 20 20.88 29.61 0.29
CA PRO A 20 20.97 28.43 1.15
C PRO A 20 20.75 28.81 2.62
N GLY A 21 19.59 28.40 3.16
CA GLY A 21 19.30 28.43 4.59
C GLY A 21 20.13 27.38 5.33
N GLN A 22 20.66 27.82 6.47
CA GLN A 22 21.70 27.19 7.28
C GLN A 22 21.18 25.94 8.01
N PHE A 23 21.87 24.80 7.87
CA PHE A 23 21.65 23.63 8.72
C PHE A 23 22.50 23.78 9.98
N ALA A 24 21.86 24.09 11.11
CA ALA A 24 22.49 24.06 12.41
C ALA A 24 22.59 22.61 12.91
N HIS A 25 23.83 22.19 13.14
CA HIS A 25 24.18 20.98 13.86
C HIS A 25 23.73 21.09 15.32
N SER A 26 23.18 20.01 15.86
CA SER A 26 23.25 19.75 17.30
C SER A 26 23.36 18.25 17.52
N GLN A 27 24.61 17.85 17.75
CA GLN A 27 24.96 16.60 18.36
C GLN A 27 24.41 16.60 19.80
N THR A 28 23.80 15.50 20.22
CA THR A 28 23.72 15.19 21.64
C THR A 28 24.30 13.80 21.85
N SER A 29 25.26 13.78 22.75
CA SER A 29 26.12 12.68 23.14
C SER A 29 25.61 12.05 24.43
N SER A 30 25.73 10.73 24.48
CA SER A 30 26.11 9.90 25.64
C SER A 30 25.17 9.81 26.85
N GLY A 31 24.92 8.56 27.26
CA GLY A 31 24.31 8.23 28.54
C GLY A 31 24.27 6.72 28.78
N ASP A 32 25.44 6.09 28.94
CA ASP A 32 25.58 4.79 29.59
C ASP A 32 25.10 4.88 31.04
N THR A 33 24.15 4.04 31.46
CA THR A 33 24.09 3.59 32.86
C THR A 33 23.73 2.11 32.92
N LYS A 34 24.57 1.43 33.68
CA LYS A 34 24.61 0.00 33.98
C LYS A 34 23.79 -0.26 35.24
N ASP A 35 23.40 -1.53 35.41
CA ASP A 35 22.94 -2.18 36.64
C ASP A 35 21.47 -1.98 37.02
N THR A 36 20.70 -3.07 37.07
CA THR A 36 20.39 -3.75 38.33
C THR A 36 19.41 -4.89 38.06
N VAL A 37 19.86 -6.12 38.33
CA VAL A 37 19.00 -7.29 38.40
C VAL A 37 18.11 -7.12 39.64
N GLY A 38 16.80 -7.06 39.43
CA GLY A 38 15.79 -6.93 40.48
C GLY A 38 14.68 -7.92 40.18
N SER A 39 14.81 -9.11 40.76
CA SER A 39 13.74 -10.09 40.87
C SER A 39 12.57 -9.44 41.59
N LEU A 40 11.43 -9.38 40.92
CA LEU A 40 10.14 -9.06 41.53
C LEU A 40 9.24 -10.25 41.26
N ASP A 41 9.22 -11.17 42.23
CA ASP A 41 8.14 -12.12 42.39
C ASP A 41 6.86 -11.31 42.65
N ILE A 42 5.99 -11.27 41.64
CA ILE A 42 4.65 -10.71 41.74
C ILE A 42 3.70 -11.89 41.56
N GLU A 43 3.24 -12.45 42.69
CA GLU A 43 2.00 -13.19 42.74
C GLU A 43 0.85 -12.19 42.59
N GLU A 44 0.34 -12.01 41.37
CA GLU A 44 -0.84 -11.19 41.11
C GLU A 44 -1.95 -12.05 40.48
N ALA A 45 -3.10 -11.95 41.11
CA ALA A 45 -4.31 -12.68 40.87
C ALA A 45 -4.80 -12.66 39.41
N SER A 46 -5.36 -13.80 38.99
CA SER A 46 -6.56 -13.93 38.16
C SER A 46 -7.02 -12.67 37.42
N SER A 47 -6.39 -12.36 36.29
CA SER A 47 -6.96 -11.48 35.27
C SER A 47 -7.08 -12.30 33.99
N GLY A 48 -8.31 -12.57 33.56
CA GLY A 48 -8.57 -13.26 32.30
C GLY A 48 -7.73 -12.66 31.19
N GLU A 49 -7.05 -13.54 30.44
CA GLU A 49 -6.39 -13.21 29.19
C GLU A 49 -7.31 -12.27 28.40
N PRO A 50 -6.85 -11.10 27.92
CA PRO A 50 -7.62 -10.36 26.95
C PRO A 50 -7.78 -11.30 25.76
N THR A 51 -8.95 -11.92 25.61
CA THR A 51 -9.28 -12.62 24.39
C THR A 51 -9.33 -11.51 23.34
N THR A 52 -8.20 -11.27 22.68
CA THR A 52 -8.07 -10.29 21.61
C THR A 52 -8.90 -10.85 20.48
N TYR A 53 -10.21 -10.59 20.53
CA TYR A 53 -11.16 -11.05 19.53
C TYR A 53 -10.73 -10.45 18.20
N ALA A 54 -10.09 -11.28 17.37
CA ALA A 54 -9.75 -10.98 15.99
C ALA A 54 -10.91 -11.50 15.13
N PRO A 55 -11.77 -10.63 14.58
CA PRO A 55 -12.84 -11.06 13.71
C PRO A 55 -12.28 -11.86 12.52
N PRO A 56 -12.99 -12.89 12.04
CA PRO A 56 -12.56 -13.65 10.87
C PRO A 56 -12.45 -12.77 9.61
N ASP A 57 -11.44 -13.00 8.77
CA ASP A 57 -11.37 -12.39 7.42
C ASP A 57 -12.48 -12.97 6.52
N LEU A 58 -13.55 -12.21 6.34
CA LEU A 58 -14.70 -12.58 5.51
C LEU A 58 -14.40 -12.52 4.00
N ASN A 59 -13.27 -11.94 3.61
CA ASN A 59 -12.88 -11.64 2.23
C ASN A 59 -11.58 -12.35 1.82
N ARG A 60 -11.26 -13.45 2.51
CA ARG A 60 -10.03 -14.22 2.33
C ARG A 60 -9.78 -14.66 0.87
N ASN A 61 -10.84 -14.95 0.13
CA ASN A 61 -10.74 -15.31 -1.30
C ASN A 61 -10.14 -14.18 -2.15
N ILE A 62 -10.34 -12.91 -1.76
CA ILE A 62 -9.78 -11.75 -2.45
C ILE A 62 -8.36 -11.48 -1.95
N THR A 63 -8.15 -11.50 -0.62
CA THR A 63 -6.84 -11.18 -0.01
C THR A 63 -5.77 -12.18 -0.40
N GLU A 64 -6.10 -13.47 -0.54
CA GLU A 64 -5.17 -14.51 -1.04
C GLU A 64 -4.72 -14.26 -2.48
N ILE A 65 -5.65 -13.93 -3.38
CA ILE A 65 -5.32 -13.63 -4.78
C ILE A 65 -4.45 -12.37 -4.86
N PHE A 66 -4.76 -11.34 -4.07
CA PHE A 66 -3.94 -10.13 -3.99
C PHE A 66 -2.54 -10.44 -3.45
N GLY A 67 -2.43 -11.30 -2.43
CA GLY A 67 -1.16 -11.79 -1.91
C GLY A 67 -0.28 -12.43 -2.98
N LYS A 68 -0.87 -13.30 -3.82
CA LYS A 68 -0.15 -13.91 -4.95
C LYS A 68 0.35 -12.87 -5.95
N LEU A 69 -0.50 -11.90 -6.32
CA LEU A 69 -0.09 -10.81 -7.23
C LEU A 69 1.07 -9.99 -6.67
N ILE A 70 1.07 -9.68 -5.36
CA ILE A 70 2.17 -8.95 -4.72
C ILE A 70 3.48 -9.69 -4.95
N ASN A 71 3.50 -11.01 -4.72
CA ASN A 71 4.70 -11.83 -4.87
C ASN A 71 5.20 -11.83 -6.32
N ILE A 72 4.30 -12.03 -7.29
CA ILE A 72 4.63 -12.01 -8.72
C ILE A 72 5.19 -10.65 -9.15
N TYR A 73 4.50 -9.55 -8.83
CA TYR A 73 4.96 -8.22 -9.22
C TYR A 73 6.28 -7.82 -8.55
N ARG A 74 6.52 -8.23 -7.30
CA ARG A 74 7.82 -8.01 -6.64
C ARG A 74 8.93 -8.80 -7.33
N ALA A 75 8.67 -10.05 -7.72
CA ALA A 75 9.64 -10.87 -8.47
C ALA A 75 9.97 -10.25 -9.84
N MET A 76 9.01 -9.57 -10.47
CA MET A 76 9.20 -8.84 -11.73
C MET A 76 9.81 -7.43 -11.57
N GLY A 77 10.05 -6.97 -10.34
CA GLY A 77 10.53 -5.61 -10.06
C GLY A 77 9.49 -4.50 -10.24
N ASP A 78 8.20 -4.83 -10.30
CA ASP A 78 7.11 -3.85 -10.37
C ASP A 78 6.54 -3.51 -8.99
N ASP A 79 7.31 -2.71 -8.25
CA ASP A 79 6.96 -2.29 -6.89
C ASP A 79 5.69 -1.44 -6.84
N ARG A 80 5.42 -0.67 -7.89
CA ARG A 80 4.24 0.21 -7.91
C ARG A 80 2.95 -0.60 -7.97
N ARG A 81 2.91 -1.65 -8.81
CA ARG A 81 1.75 -2.56 -8.89
C ARG A 81 1.65 -3.41 -7.64
N SER A 82 2.76 -3.98 -7.15
CA SER A 82 2.73 -4.79 -5.92
C SER A 82 2.24 -3.99 -4.71
N PHE A 83 2.69 -2.75 -4.56
CA PHE A 83 2.28 -1.88 -3.46
C PHE A 83 0.79 -1.54 -3.46
N SER A 84 0.18 -1.45 -4.65
CA SER A 84 -1.26 -1.18 -4.79
C SER A 84 -2.09 -2.30 -4.16
N TYR A 85 -1.75 -3.57 -4.42
CA TYR A 85 -2.42 -4.72 -3.80
C TYR A 85 -2.10 -4.82 -2.31
N TYR A 86 -0.84 -4.59 -1.93
CA TYR A 86 -0.41 -4.59 -0.52
C TYR A 86 -1.22 -3.62 0.33
N LYS A 87 -1.50 -2.41 -0.18
CA LYS A 87 -2.30 -1.42 0.54
C LYS A 87 -3.79 -1.77 0.64
N ALA A 88 -4.32 -2.58 -0.28
CA ALA A 88 -5.72 -2.95 -0.29
C ALA A 88 -6.06 -4.11 0.64
N ILE A 89 -5.15 -5.08 0.81
CA ILE A 89 -5.36 -6.25 1.70
C ILE A 89 -5.85 -5.86 3.10
N PRO A 90 -5.16 -4.98 3.88
CA PRO A 90 -5.59 -4.67 5.24
C PRO A 90 -6.90 -3.89 5.31
N VAL A 91 -7.32 -3.26 4.19
CA VAL A 91 -8.62 -2.58 4.10
C VAL A 91 -9.74 -3.60 3.90
N ILE A 92 -9.51 -4.59 3.04
CA ILE A 92 -10.48 -5.64 2.69
C ILE A 92 -10.64 -6.64 3.84
N GLU A 93 -9.54 -7.03 4.49
CA GLU A 93 -9.50 -7.98 5.60
C GLU A 93 -10.31 -7.49 6.82
N LYS A 94 -10.36 -6.17 7.03
CA LYS A 94 -11.04 -5.54 8.17
C LYS A 94 -12.53 -5.23 7.92
N LEU A 95 -13.07 -5.57 6.75
CA LEU A 95 -14.46 -5.27 6.45
C LEU A 95 -15.40 -6.18 7.27
N PRO A 96 -16.46 -5.62 7.88
CA PRO A 96 -17.41 -6.38 8.68
C PRO A 96 -18.43 -7.15 7.82
N PHE A 97 -18.21 -7.23 6.51
CA PHE A 97 -19.08 -7.89 5.55
C PHE A 97 -18.28 -8.55 4.43
N LYS A 98 -18.89 -9.54 3.79
CA LYS A 98 -18.37 -10.16 2.57
C LYS A 98 -18.66 -9.27 1.37
N ILE A 99 -17.65 -9.01 0.55
CA ILE A 99 -17.81 -8.27 -0.70
C ILE A 99 -18.50 -9.17 -1.74
N GLU A 100 -19.56 -8.66 -2.33
CA GLU A 100 -20.35 -9.26 -3.40
C GLU A 100 -20.23 -8.49 -4.72
N SER A 101 -19.81 -7.22 -4.67
CA SER A 101 -19.57 -6.38 -5.85
C SER A 101 -18.46 -5.36 -5.59
N GLY A 102 -17.69 -5.02 -6.63
CA GLY A 102 -16.65 -4.00 -6.58
C GLY A 102 -17.17 -2.61 -6.20
N ASP A 103 -18.46 -2.33 -6.36
CA ASP A 103 -19.07 -1.05 -5.99
C ASP A 103 -19.14 -0.82 -4.47
N GLN A 104 -19.19 -1.89 -3.66
CA GLN A 104 -19.25 -1.79 -2.20
C GLN A 104 -17.98 -1.18 -1.60
N VAL A 105 -16.86 -1.30 -2.31
CA VAL A 105 -15.53 -0.85 -1.87
C VAL A 105 -15.07 0.42 -2.57
N LYS A 106 -15.93 1.09 -3.33
CA LYS A 106 -15.52 2.21 -4.20
C LYS A 106 -15.03 3.47 -3.49
N ASN A 107 -15.47 3.66 -2.26
CA ASN A 107 -15.13 4.81 -1.43
C ASN A 107 -14.02 4.48 -0.40
N LEU A 108 -13.47 3.26 -0.45
CA LEU A 108 -12.44 2.84 0.49
C LEU A 108 -11.06 3.36 0.08
N PRO A 109 -10.21 3.73 1.06
CA PRO A 109 -8.86 4.17 0.77
C PRO A 109 -8.06 3.06 0.07
N ALA A 110 -7.12 3.45 -0.76
CA ALA A 110 -6.26 2.55 -1.55
C ALA A 110 -6.97 1.66 -2.60
N ILE A 111 -8.30 1.69 -2.72
CA ILE A 111 -9.06 0.87 -3.68
C ILE A 111 -9.49 1.73 -4.89
N GLY A 112 -8.58 1.84 -5.86
CA GLY A 112 -8.82 2.51 -7.14
C GLY A 112 -9.62 1.66 -8.14
N LYS A 113 -9.97 2.23 -9.29
CA LYS A 113 -10.81 1.60 -10.33
C LYS A 113 -10.34 0.19 -10.71
N SER A 114 -9.06 0.02 -11.03
CA SER A 114 -8.53 -1.30 -11.42
C SER A 114 -8.66 -2.35 -10.32
N LEU A 115 -8.49 -1.97 -9.05
CA LEU A 115 -8.67 -2.93 -7.95
C LEU A 115 -10.13 -3.33 -7.79
N ARG A 116 -11.07 -2.40 -8.00
CA ARG A 116 -12.51 -2.73 -7.99
C ARG A 116 -12.87 -3.68 -9.12
N ASP A 117 -12.33 -3.43 -10.31
CA ASP A 117 -12.54 -4.29 -11.47
C ASP A 117 -12.03 -5.72 -11.16
N HIS A 118 -10.84 -5.85 -10.55
CA HIS A 118 -10.32 -7.15 -10.10
C HIS A 118 -11.16 -7.79 -8.98
N ILE A 119 -11.59 -7.03 -7.98
CA ILE A 119 -12.45 -7.53 -6.90
C ILE A 119 -13.77 -8.06 -7.49
N ASN A 120 -14.36 -7.29 -8.41
CA ASN A 120 -15.61 -7.67 -9.06
C ASN A 120 -15.45 -8.97 -9.88
N GLU A 121 -14.33 -9.13 -10.58
CA GLU A 121 -14.01 -10.37 -11.28
C GLU A 121 -13.89 -11.55 -10.31
N ILE A 122 -13.16 -11.38 -9.20
CA ILE A 122 -12.95 -12.42 -8.18
C ILE A 122 -14.26 -12.84 -7.54
N VAL A 123 -15.15 -11.91 -7.17
CA VAL A 123 -16.43 -12.26 -6.54
C VAL A 123 -17.40 -12.91 -7.52
N THR A 124 -17.32 -12.57 -8.81
CA THR A 124 -18.19 -13.13 -9.85
C THR A 124 -17.74 -14.51 -10.32
N THR A 125 -16.43 -14.71 -10.47
CA THR A 125 -15.85 -15.90 -11.11
C THR A 125 -15.13 -16.84 -10.13
N GLY A 126 -14.82 -16.36 -8.92
CA GLY A 126 -13.94 -17.04 -7.97
C GLY A 126 -12.46 -16.96 -8.32
N LYS A 127 -12.08 -16.26 -9.40
CA LYS A 127 -10.71 -16.22 -9.93
C LYS A 127 -10.35 -14.84 -10.47
N LEU A 128 -9.08 -14.69 -10.86
CA LEU A 128 -8.60 -13.50 -11.54
C LEU A 128 -7.80 -13.89 -12.78
N SER A 129 -8.29 -13.52 -13.97
CA SER A 129 -7.67 -13.82 -15.26
C SER A 129 -6.22 -13.35 -15.32
N LYS A 130 -5.93 -12.21 -14.68
CA LYS A 130 -4.57 -11.68 -14.58
C LYS A 130 -3.62 -12.60 -13.83
N LEU A 131 -4.09 -13.22 -12.75
CA LEU A 131 -3.29 -14.19 -12.00
C LEU A 131 -3.10 -15.47 -12.80
N GLU A 132 -4.15 -15.96 -13.47
CA GLU A 132 -4.04 -17.13 -14.34
C GLU A 132 -3.03 -16.91 -15.48
N HIS A 133 -2.96 -15.71 -16.03
CA HIS A 133 -1.97 -15.39 -17.07
C HIS A 133 -0.54 -15.53 -16.55
N PHE A 134 -0.24 -15.02 -15.35
CA PHE A 134 1.08 -15.18 -14.74
C PHE A 134 1.42 -16.64 -14.42
N GLU A 135 0.47 -17.40 -13.86
CA GLU A 135 0.67 -18.81 -13.50
C GLU A 135 0.87 -19.72 -14.73
N ASN A 136 0.35 -19.32 -15.90
CA ASN A 136 0.51 -20.06 -17.14
C ASN A 136 1.78 -19.66 -17.91
N ASP A 137 2.15 -18.37 -17.92
CA ASP A 137 3.37 -17.91 -18.60
C ASP A 137 4.64 -18.49 -17.95
N GLU A 138 4.66 -18.68 -16.63
CA GLU A 138 5.78 -19.31 -15.91
C GLU A 138 5.99 -20.79 -16.31
N LYS A 139 4.95 -21.47 -16.83
CA LYS A 139 5.02 -22.88 -17.24
C LYS A 139 5.46 -23.10 -18.68
N VAL A 140 5.69 -22.02 -19.45
CA VAL A 140 5.99 -22.09 -20.89
C VAL A 140 7.48 -21.90 -21.22
N THR A 141 8.34 -21.69 -20.22
CA THR A 141 9.82 -21.60 -20.36
C THR A 141 10.53 -22.67 -19.57
#